data_AF-I4G0C1-F1
#
_entry.id   AF-I4G0C1-F1
#
_cell.length_a   1.000
_cell.length_b   1.000
_cell.length_c   1.000
_cell.angle_alpha   90.00
_cell.angle_beta   90.00
_cell.angle_gamma   90.00
#
_symmetry.space_group_name_H-M   'P 1'
#
loop_
_entity.id
_entity.type
_entity.pdbx_description
1 polymer ?
#
loop_
_entity_poly.entity_id
_entity_poly.type
_entity_poly.pdbx_seq_one_letter_code
_entity_poly.pdbx_strand_id
1 'polypeptide(L)' 'MEDGIDEALTVAAGKHDINWIEYRKQMKKHDRWHVETD' A
#
# COMPACT_ATOMS: atom_id res chain seq x y z
N MET A 1 13.38 1.79 6.38
CA MET A 1 13.04 2.82 5.38
C MET A 1 11.82 2.36 4.57
N GLU A 2 10.79 1.84 5.24
CA GLU A 2 9.54 1.38 4.62
C GLU A 2 8.32 2.21 5.05
N ASP A 3 8.42 2.87 6.21
CA ASP A 3 7.38 3.74 6.78
C ASP A 3 7.02 4.90 5.84
N GLY A 4 8.01 5.53 5.21
CA GLY A 4 7.79 6.69 4.35
C GLY A 4 7.03 6.37 3.05
N ILE A 5 7.12 5.13 2.55
CA ILE A 5 6.41 4.72 1.33
C ILE A 5 4.95 4.42 1.65
N ASP A 6 4.68 3.74 2.77
CA ASP A 6 3.31 3.43 3.18
C ASP A 6 2.55 4.72 3.56
N GLU A 7 3.21 5.68 4.21
CA GLU A 7 2.61 6.98 4.54
C GLU A 7 2.30 7.80 3.27
N ALA A 8 3.23 7.89 2.32
CA ALA A 8 3.01 8.60 1.06
C ALA A 8 1.89 7.97 0.23
N LEU A 9 1.82 6.63 0.17
CA LEU A 9 0.78 5.91 -0.55
C LEU A 9 -0.58 5.98 0.17
N THR A 10 -0.59 6.05 1.50
CA THR A 10 -1.80 6.29 2.30
C THR A 10 -2.37 7.68 1.99
N VAL A 11 -1.54 8.72 1.99
CA VAL A 11 -1.97 10.09 1.65
C VAL A 11 -2.45 10.18 0.21
N ALA A 12 -1.77 9.53 -0.73
CA ALA A 12 -2.18 9.49 -2.13
C ALA A 12 -3.52 8.77 -2.31
N ALA A 13 -3.68 7.58 -1.73
CA ALA A 13 -4.91 6.81 -1.81
C ALA A 13 -6.09 7.53 -1.15
N GLY A 14 -5.85 8.23 -0.04
CA GLY A 14 -6.87 9.04 0.64
C GLY A 14 -7.44 10.16 -0.25
N LYS A 15 -6.66 10.73 -1.18
CA LYS A 15 -7.17 11.71 -2.17
C LYS A 15 -8.17 11.09 -3.15
N HIS A 16 -8.13 9.77 -3.31
CA HIS A 16 -9.03 9.01 -4.17
C HIS A 16 -10.14 8.31 -3.39
N ASP A 17 -10.29 8.60 -2.08
CA ASP A 17 -11.20 7.89 -1.17
C ASP A 17 -10.92 6.37 -1.10
N ILE A 18 -9.67 5.98 -1.36
CA ILE A 18 -9.21 4.58 -1.35
C ILE A 18 -8.50 4.32 -0.03
N ASN A 19 -8.89 3.24 0.66
CA ASN A 19 -8.14 2.74 1.81
C ASN A 19 -6.89 1.99 1.32
N TRP A 20 -5.73 2.62 1.45
CA TRP A 20 -4.43 2.07 1.04
C TRP A 20 -4.15 0.70 1.65
N ILE A 21 -4.47 0.48 2.92
CA ILE A 21 -4.21 -0.78 3.61
C ILE A 21 -5.01 -1.92 2.98
N GLU A 22 -6.29 -1.70 2.73
CA GLU A 22 -7.16 -2.70 2.10
C GLU A 22 -6.76 -2.95 0.64
N TYR A 23 -6.39 -1.89 -0.08
CA TYR A 23 -5.90 -1.98 -1.45
C TYR A 23 -4.58 -2.77 -1.54
N ARG A 24 -3.63 -2.50 -0.65
CA ARG A 24 -2.35 -3.22 -0.54
C ARG A 24 -2.57 -4.70 -0.21
N LYS A 25 -3.48 -5.03 0.69
CA LYS A 25 -3.84 -6.44 1.00
C LYS A 25 -4.38 -7.17 -0.23
N GLN A 26 -5.26 -6.52 -1.00
CA GLN A 26 -5.76 -7.11 -2.25
C GLN A 26 -4.65 -7.30 -3.28
N MET A 27 -3.73 -6.34 -3.43
CA MET A 27 -2.62 -6.50 -4.35
C MET A 27 -1.69 -7.65 -3.96
N LYS A 28 -1.41 -7.84 -2.65
CA LYS A 28 -0.66 -9.02 -2.16
C LYS A 28 -1.38 -10.33 -2.46
N LYS A 29 -2.70 -10.39 -2.27
CA LYS A 29 -3.52 -11.58 -2.60
C LYS A 29 -3.47 -11.95 -4.09
N HIS A 30 -3.34 -10.95 -4.95
CA HIS A 30 -3.27 -11.13 -6.40
C HIS A 30 -1.81 -11.24 -6.92
N ASP A 31 -0.82 -11.39 -6.03
CA ASP A 31 0.61 -11.41 -6.38
C ASP A 31 1.08 -10.16 -7.16
N ARG A 32 0.34 -9.05 -7.05
CA ARG A 32 0.64 -7.77 -7.72
C ARG A 32 1.49 -6.83 -6.87
N TRP A 33 1.81 -7.22 -5.64
CA TRP A 33 2.62 -6.43 -4.72
C TRP A 33 3.62 -7.33 -4.00
N HIS A 34 4.87 -7.27 -4.43
CA HIS A 34 6.01 -7.91 -3.75
C HIS A 34 6.72 -6.85 -2.91
N VAL A 35 6.66 -7.01 -1.60
CA VAL A 35 7.47 -6.23 -0.66
C VAL A 35 8.16 -7.24 0.23
N GLU A 36 9.42 -7.50 -0.08
CA GLU A 36 10.36 -8.24 0.78
C GLU A 36 10.86 -7.28 1.85
N THR A 37 10.40 -7.52 3.08
CA THR A 37 10.85 -6.82 4.29
C THR A 37 11.57 -7.88 5.10
N ASP A 38 12.90 -7.91 4.99
CA ASP A 38 13.77 -8.73 5.85
C ASP A 38 13.77 -8.16 7.28
#